data_AF-A0A3D0P8H5-F1
#
_entry.id   AF-A0A3D0P8H5-F1
#
_cell.length_a   1.000
_cell.length_b   1.000
_cell.length_c   1.000
_cell.angle_alpha   90.00
_cell.angle_beta   90.00
_cell.angle_gamma   90.00
#
_symmetry.space_group_name_H-M   'P 1'
#
loop_
_entity.id
_entity.type
_entity.pdbx_description
1 polymer ?
#
loop_
_entity_poly.entity_id
_entity_poly.type
_entity_poly.pdbx_seq_one_letter_code
_entity_poly.pdbx_strand_id
1 'polypeptide(L)'
;FENWNTPVNSGKSFNVFNRNDKKWYQTWVDDKGNINHYTGTLIDGKMVMVGESPNATPRTLLRMTFSKLPDGSVRQVGESSTDDGKTWTQRYDFTYVRKPGKK
;
A
#
# COMPACT_ATOMS: atom_id res chain seq x y z
N PHE A 1 10.77 8.65 -0.73
CA PHE A 1 9.44 9.23 -0.43
C PHE A 1 8.76 9.52 -1.74
N GLU A 2 7.46 9.27 -1.83
CA GLU A 2 6.65 9.52 -3.02
C GLU A 2 5.67 10.66 -2.73
N ASN A 3 5.32 11.43 -3.75
CA ASN A 3 4.31 12.49 -3.65
C ASN A 3 3.18 12.19 -4.62
N TRP A 4 1.96 12.51 -4.24
CA TRP A 4 0.86 12.62 -5.18
C TRP A 4 0.23 14.00 -5.09
N ASN A 5 -0.33 14.43 -6.21
CA ASN A 5 -1.10 15.64 -6.30
C ASN A 5 -2.27 15.37 -7.25
N THR A 6 -3.49 15.48 -6.74
CA THR A 6 -4.72 15.32 -7.51
C THR A 6 -5.55 16.60 -7.38
N PRO A 7 -6.59 16.80 -8.22
CA PRO A 7 -7.50 17.94 -8.06
C PRO A 7 -8.24 17.96 -6.72
N VAL A 8 -8.30 16.81 -6.01
CA VAL A 8 -9.11 16.65 -4.80
C VAL A 8 -8.26 16.69 -3.53
N ASN A 9 -7.02 16.20 -3.58
CA ASN A 9 -6.07 16.21 -2.47
C ASN A 9 -4.62 16.02 -2.94
N SER A 10 -3.68 16.39 -2.08
CA SER A 10 -2.27 16.15 -2.26
C SER A 10 -1.68 15.49 -1.02
N GLY A 11 -0.53 14.84 -1.17
CA GLY A 11 0.12 14.23 -0.02
C GLY A 11 1.42 13.52 -0.34
N LYS A 12 1.93 12.84 0.68
CA LYS A 12 3.24 12.20 0.65
C LYS A 12 3.18 10.82 1.29
N SER A 13 3.89 9.87 0.69
CA SER A 13 4.03 8.52 1.21
C SER A 13 5.47 8.24 1.64
N PHE A 14 5.60 7.63 2.81
CA PHE A 14 6.84 7.22 3.42
C PHE A 14 6.87 5.71 3.48
N ASN A 15 7.90 5.11 2.90
CA ASN A 15 8.09 3.66 2.85
C ASN A 15 9.45 3.33 3.46
N VAL A 16 9.46 2.55 4.53
CA VAL A 16 10.68 2.22 5.28
C VAL A 16 10.68 0.74 5.62
N PHE A 17 11.82 0.07 5.41
CA PHE A 17 12.08 -1.24 5.98
C PHE A 17 12.83 -1.08 7.30
N ASN A 18 12.20 -1.48 8.41
CA ASN A 18 12.85 -1.51 9.70
C ASN A 18 13.64 -2.82 9.84
N ARG A 19 14.96 -2.70 10.00
CA ARG A 19 15.85 -3.87 10.09
C ARG A 19 15.74 -4.60 11.43
N ASN A 20 15.26 -3.92 12.48
CA ASN A 20 15.19 -4.48 13.83
C ASN A 20 14.08 -5.53 13.95
N ASP A 21 12.89 -5.24 13.39
CA ASP A 21 11.74 -6.15 13.39
C ASP A 21 11.50 -6.84 12.04
N LYS A 22 12.30 -6.51 11.02
CA LYS A 22 12.21 -7.01 9.64
C LYS A 22 10.84 -6.75 9.01
N LYS A 23 10.22 -5.63 9.36
CA LYS A 23 8.92 -5.21 8.79
C LYS A 23 9.07 -4.00 7.89
N TRP A 24 8.17 -3.95 6.92
CA TRP A 24 7.90 -2.76 6.13
C TRP A 24 6.87 -1.90 6.86
N TYR A 25 7.12 -0.60 6.87
CA TYR A 25 6.22 0.43 7.36
C TYR A 25 5.93 1.37 6.20
N GLN A 26 4.65 1.62 5.96
CA GLN A 26 4.22 2.63 5.02
C GLN A 26 3.25 3.59 5.71
N THR A 27 3.50 4.89 5.56
CA THR A 27 2.60 5.94 6.07
C THR A 27 2.24 6.87 4.92
N TRP A 28 0.95 7.07 4.73
CA TRP A 28 0.38 8.08 3.84
C TRP A 28 -0.14 9.22 4.68
N VAL A 29 0.21 10.45 4.33
CA VAL A 29 -0.35 11.67 4.91
C VAL A 29 -0.86 12.56 3.80
N ASP A 30 -2.03 13.15 3.98
CA ASP A 30 -2.60 14.10 3.02
C ASP A 30 -2.80 15.51 3.61
N ASP A 31 -3.06 16.46 2.72
CA ASP A 31 -3.34 17.86 3.03
C ASP A 31 -4.68 18.11 3.75
N LYS A 32 -5.45 17.05 4.03
CA LYS A 32 -6.70 17.09 4.79
C LYS A 32 -6.56 16.50 6.20
N GLY A 33 -5.34 16.13 6.58
CA GLY A 33 -5.06 15.54 7.89
C GLY A 33 -5.38 14.05 7.98
N ASN A 34 -5.62 13.35 6.86
CA ASN A 34 -5.76 11.91 6.87
C ASN A 34 -4.39 11.24 6.98
N ILE A 35 -4.31 10.21 7.80
CA ILE A 35 -3.10 9.41 8.00
C ILE A 35 -3.45 7.93 7.88
N ASN A 36 -2.87 7.23 6.91
CA ASN A 36 -3.00 5.79 6.78
C ASN A 36 -1.67 5.12 7.12
N HIS A 37 -1.69 4.21 8.09
CA HIS A 37 -0.54 3.39 8.45
C HIS A 37 -0.72 1.96 7.97
N TYR A 38 0.33 1.44 7.32
CA TYR A 38 0.43 0.06 6.95
C TYR A 38 1.70 -0.54 7.53
N THR A 39 1.60 -1.80 7.94
CA THR A 39 2.74 -2.61 8.33
C THR A 39 2.71 -3.92 7.56
N GLY A 40 3.88 -4.45 7.22
CA GLY A 40 3.92 -5.63 6.37
C GLY A 40 5.22 -6.40 6.45
N THR A 41 5.21 -7.57 5.85
CA THR A 41 6.37 -8.47 5.74
C THR A 41 6.41 -9.08 4.34
N LEU A 42 7.45 -9.87 4.08
CA LEU A 42 7.49 -10.75 2.92
C LEU A 42 6.85 -12.09 3.27
N ILE A 43 5.82 -12.48 2.52
CA ILE A 43 5.12 -13.77 2.62
C ILE A 43 5.18 -14.40 1.23
N ASP A 44 5.81 -15.56 1.10
CA ASP A 44 5.96 -16.29 -0.17
C ASP A 44 6.50 -15.43 -1.33
N GLY A 45 7.50 -14.59 -1.03
CA GLY A 45 8.13 -13.69 -2.00
C GLY A 45 7.29 -12.46 -2.38
N LYS A 46 6.13 -12.26 -1.76
CA LYS A 46 5.26 -11.09 -1.94
C LYS A 46 5.34 -10.18 -0.73
N MET A 47 5.39 -8.87 -0.95
CA MET A 47 5.28 -7.91 0.15
C MET A 47 3.80 -7.69 0.46
N VAL A 48 3.37 -8.07 1.65
CA VAL A 48 1.98 -7.95 2.10
C VAL A 48 1.92 -6.90 3.20
N MET A 49 1.31 -5.75 2.88
CA MET A 49 1.11 -4.61 3.76
C MET A 49 -0.34 -4.59 4.23
N VAL A 50 -0.57 -4.47 5.53
CA VAL A 50 -1.91 -4.40 6.13
C VAL A 50 -2.03 -3.14 6.98
N GLY A 51 -3.18 -2.49 6.88
CA GLY A 51 -3.54 -1.30 7.65
C GLY A 51 -5.03 -1.26 7.93
N GLU A 52 -5.46 -0.18 8.55
CA GLU A 52 -6.88 0.09 8.81
C GLU A 52 -7.27 1.40 8.13
N SER A 53 -8.47 1.46 7.56
CA SER A 53 -8.99 2.69 6.98
C SER A 53 -9.30 3.69 8.11
N PRO A 54 -8.70 4.88 8.10
CA PRO A 54 -8.99 5.90 9.10
C PRO A 54 -10.46 6.27 9.06
N ASN A 55 -11.10 6.37 10.23
CA ASN A 55 -12.47 6.85 10.40
C ASN A 55 -13.56 6.03 9.65
N ALA A 56 -13.26 4.82 9.19
CA ALA A 56 -14.26 3.97 8.55
C ALA A 56 -15.20 3.36 9.58
N THR A 57 -16.52 3.52 9.36
CA THR A 57 -17.57 2.81 10.11
C THR A 57 -18.45 2.06 9.11
N PRO A 58 -18.54 0.72 9.17
CA PRO A 58 -17.84 -0.16 10.12
C PRO A 58 -16.33 -0.17 9.91
N ARG A 59 -15.61 -0.68 10.92
CA ARG A 59 -14.17 -0.93 10.87
C ARG A 59 -13.80 -1.64 9.56
N THR A 60 -12.83 -1.08 8.84
CA THR A 60 -12.41 -1.61 7.53
C THR A 60 -10.91 -1.82 7.50
N LEU A 61 -10.48 -3.07 7.29
CA LEU A 61 -9.08 -3.42 7.07
C LEU A 61 -8.72 -3.20 5.60
N LEU A 62 -7.47 -2.83 5.37
CA LEU A 62 -6.89 -2.60 4.05
C LEU A 62 -5.67 -3.51 3.88
N ARG A 63 -5.53 -4.13 2.71
CA ARG A 63 -4.36 -4.95 2.35
C ARG A 63 -3.82 -4.52 1.01
N MET A 64 -2.50 -4.42 0.92
CA MET A 64 -1.78 -4.25 -0.34
C MET A 64 -0.79 -5.38 -0.51
N THR A 65 -0.88 -6.08 -1.62
CA THR A 65 0.05 -7.15 -1.98
C THR A 65 0.85 -6.73 -3.20
N PHE A 66 2.18 -6.65 -3.04
CA PHE A 66 3.10 -6.37 -4.13
C PHE A 66 3.79 -7.67 -4.56
N SER A 67 3.66 -7.99 -5.84
CA SER A 67 4.23 -9.19 -6.47
C SER A 67 5.17 -8.78 -7.61
N LYS A 68 6.38 -9.33 -7.62
CA LYS A 68 7.30 -9.18 -8.75
C LYS A 68 6.82 -10.07 -9.91
N LEU A 69 6.70 -9.50 -11.10
CA LEU A 69 6.33 -10.23 -12.32
C LEU A 69 7.59 -10.70 -13.10
N PRO A 70 7.46 -11.71 -13.98
CA PRO A 70 8.60 -12.27 -14.72
C PRO A 70 9.35 -11.25 -15.61
N ASP A 71 8.63 -10.25 -16.12
CA ASP A 71 9.17 -9.16 -16.95
C ASP A 71 9.88 -8.06 -16.12
N GLY A 72 9.92 -8.22 -14.79
CA GLY A 72 10.53 -7.26 -13.87
C GLY A 72 9.63 -6.09 -13.47
N SER A 73 8.38 -6.05 -13.96
CA SER A 73 7.36 -5.14 -13.44
C SER A 73 6.86 -5.61 -12.06
N VAL A 74 6.11 -4.75 -11.36
CA VAL A 74 5.53 -5.05 -10.05
C VAL A 74 4.02 -4.91 -10.13
N ARG A 75 3.29 -5.98 -9.82
CA ARG A 75 1.84 -5.93 -9.65
C ARG A 75 1.51 -5.57 -8.20
N GLN A 76 0.62 -4.62 -8.00
CA GLN A 76 0.06 -4.25 -6.71
C GLN A 76 -1.45 -4.52 -6.73
N VAL A 77 -1.91 -5.39 -5.85
CA VAL A 77 -3.35 -5.60 -5.61
C VAL A 77 -3.72 -4.95 -4.29
N GLY A 78 -4.71 -4.07 -4.31
CA GLY A 78 -5.29 -3.45 -3.13
C GLY A 78 -6.64 -4.05 -2.82
N GLU A 79 -6.88 -4.40 -1.56
CA GLU A 79 -8.08 -5.05 -1.10
C GLU A 79 -8.58 -4.42 0.20
N SER A 80 -9.88 -4.56 0.48
CA SER A 80 -10.48 -4.19 1.76
C SER A 80 -11.29 -5.33 2.35
N SER A 81 -11.40 -5.34 3.68
CA SER A 81 -12.25 -6.29 4.42
C SER A 81 -13.07 -5.54 5.47
N THR A 82 -14.36 -5.88 5.57
CA THR A 82 -15.30 -5.36 6.57
C THR A 82 -15.73 -6.43 7.58
N ASP A 83 -15.08 -7.60 7.56
CA ASP A 83 -15.39 -8.77 8.38
C ASP A 83 -14.16 -9.31 9.12
N ASP A 84 -13.30 -8.39 9.57
CA ASP A 84 -12.05 -8.65 10.28
C ASP A 84 -11.07 -9.57 9.51
N GLY A 85 -11.01 -9.41 8.19
CA GLY A 85 -10.05 -10.09 7.32
C GLY A 85 -10.46 -11.50 6.89
N LYS A 86 -11.71 -11.91 7.17
CA LYS A 86 -12.25 -13.22 6.74
C LYS A 86 -12.45 -13.25 5.23
N THR A 87 -12.97 -12.17 4.65
CA THR A 87 -13.10 -12.00 3.20
C THR A 87 -12.44 -10.70 2.77
N TRP A 88 -11.92 -10.70 1.54
CA TRP A 88 -11.22 -9.55 0.96
C TRP A 88 -11.83 -9.23 -0.39
N THR A 89 -12.22 -7.96 -0.56
CA THR A 89 -12.75 -7.44 -1.83
C THR A 89 -11.68 -6.61 -2.52
N GLN A 90 -11.36 -6.94 -3.76
CA GLN A 90 -10.42 -6.17 -4.56
C GLN A 90 -10.94 -4.75 -4.80
N ARG A 91 -10.08 -3.77 -4.55
CA ARG A 91 -10.34 -2.34 -4.75
C ARG A 91 -9.63 -1.81 -6.00
N TYR A 92 -8.41 -2.29 -6.23
CA TYR A 92 -7.62 -1.92 -7.40
C TYR A 92 -6.56 -2.99 -7.70
N ASP A 93 -6.09 -2.96 -8.94
CA ASP A 93 -5.03 -3.82 -9.45
C ASP A 93 -4.16 -2.99 -10.39
N PHE A 94 -2.96 -2.65 -9.92
CA PHE A 94 -2.02 -1.79 -10.64
C PHE A 94 -0.80 -2.58 -11.06
N THR A 95 -0.21 -2.20 -12.19
CA THR A 95 1.07 -2.71 -12.65
C THR A 95 2.05 -1.56 -12.81
N TYR A 96 3.12 -1.59 -12.02
CA TYR A 96 4.22 -0.65 -12.07
C TYR A 96 5.28 -1.17 -13.03
N VAL A 97 5.44 -0.45 -14.14
CA VAL A 97 6.53 -0.67 -15.09
C VAL A 97 7.68 0.30 -14.78
N ARG A 98 8.92 -0.15 -14.94
CA ARG A 98 10.07 0.74 -14.80
C ARG A 98 9.98 1.83 -15.86
N LYS A 99 10.08 3.08 -15.43
CA LYS A 99 10.25 4.20 -16.36
C LYS A 99 11.59 4.02 -17.09
N PRO A 100 11.63 4.08 -18.43
CA PRO A 100 12.89 4.09 -19.17
C PRO A 100 13.77 5.23 -18.65
N GLY A 101 15.04 4.95 -18.39
CA GLY A 101 16.00 6.01 -18.04
C GLY A 101 16.03 7.05 -19.15
N LYS A 102 16.00 8.35 -18.79
CA LYS A 102 16.38 9.40 -19.73
C LYS A 102 17.87 9.19 -20.01
N LYS A 103 18.23 8.99 -21.29
CA LYS A 103 19.62 9.07 -21.74
C LYS A 103 20.14 10.49 -21.58
#